data_AF-A0A6B3H8F9-F1
#
_entry.id   AF-A0A6B3H8F9-F1
#
_cell.length_a   1.000
_cell.length_b   1.000
_cell.length_c   1.000
_cell.angle_alpha   90.00
_cell.angle_beta   90.00
_cell.angle_gamma   90.00
#
_symmetry.space_group_name_H-M   'P 1'
#
loop_
_entity.id
_entity.type
_entity.pdbx_description
1 polymer ?
#
loop_
_entity_poly.entity_id
_entity_poly.type
_entity_poly.pdbx_seq_one_letter_code
_entity_poly.pdbx_strand_id
1 'polypeptide(L)'
;LPAIRAQIWTLIQAAKLDHDLGLEDRPEDEGFDDFIMHLDGWLCEIKDVQIRDGLHVLGNPPAGNDRVNLVLAVLRARQIWGGTASLPGLREALGLDESAATRTAADTIEEQARALVQAMDDADWDPSAAASVAAGLPDAVADILTFAATEVVPRMAATTDELAHAVHALNGGFVPAGPSGSPLRGLVNVLPTGRNFYSVDPKAVPSKLAWETGQALAESLLTRYRTDNGDWPTSVGLSLWGTSAMRTAGDDIAEAFALLGIRPVWDDASRRVTGLEPIPYDELGRPRIDVTLRISGFFRDAFPHTIGLLDDAVRLAASLDEPAEQNYVRAHTQADLAEHGDER
;
A
#
# COMPACT_ATOMS: atom_id res chain seq x y z
N LEU A 1 33.32 -10.49 19.97
CA LEU A 1 31.86 -10.28 19.81
C LEU A 1 31.19 -9.70 21.07
N PRO A 2 31.41 -10.21 22.30
CA PRO A 2 30.72 -9.70 23.51
C PRO A 2 30.90 -8.19 23.78
N ALA A 3 32.09 -7.65 23.52
CA ALA A 3 32.36 -6.22 23.67
C ALA A 3 31.52 -5.34 22.72
N ILE A 4 31.26 -5.83 21.49
CA ILE A 4 30.42 -5.12 20.51
C ILE A 4 28.95 -5.21 20.93
N ARG A 5 28.48 -6.36 21.42
CA ARG A 5 27.11 -6.52 21.95
C ARG A 5 26.80 -5.52 23.06
N ALA A 6 27.73 -5.36 24.00
CA ALA A 6 27.60 -4.37 25.08
C ALA A 6 27.57 -2.92 24.56
N GLN A 7 28.36 -2.59 23.54
CA GLN A 7 28.34 -1.26 22.91
C GLN A 7 27.02 -1.00 22.18
N ILE A 8 26.52 -1.97 21.42
CA ILE A 8 25.23 -1.88 20.73
C ILE A 8 24.11 -1.63 21.74
N TRP A 9 24.06 -2.42 22.81
CA TRP A 9 23.04 -2.25 23.86
C TRP A 9 23.12 -0.88 24.53
N THR A 10 24.34 -0.42 24.85
CA THR A 10 24.55 0.90 25.45
C THR A 10 24.00 2.01 24.53
N LEU A 11 24.22 1.89 23.21
CA LEU A 11 23.73 2.85 22.23
C LEU A 11 22.20 2.82 22.12
N ILE A 12 21.58 1.63 22.10
CA ILE A 12 20.12 1.45 22.07
C ILE A 12 19.47 2.18 23.24
N GLN A 13 19.94 1.94 24.47
CA GLN A 13 19.38 2.57 25.68
C GLN A 13 19.61 4.09 25.71
N ALA A 14 20.78 4.55 25.23
CA ALA A 14 21.08 5.97 25.16
C ALA A 14 20.19 6.69 24.13
N ALA A 15 19.87 6.04 23.02
CA ALA A 15 19.03 6.55 21.95
C ALA A 15 17.53 6.28 22.14
N LYS A 16 17.15 5.58 23.23
CA LYS A 16 15.76 5.18 23.54
C LYS A 16 15.11 4.22 22.54
N LEU A 17 15.93 3.48 21.79
CA LEU A 17 15.45 2.48 20.83
C LEU A 17 14.92 1.22 21.52
N ASP A 18 15.25 1.00 22.79
CA ASP A 18 14.67 -0.05 23.63
C ASP A 18 13.14 0.08 23.70
N HIS A 19 12.61 1.30 23.80
CA HIS A 19 11.17 1.56 23.77
C HIS A 19 10.55 1.21 22.40
N ASP A 20 11.15 1.68 21.30
CA ASP A 20 10.67 1.43 19.93
C ASP A 20 10.68 -0.06 19.57
N LEU A 21 11.66 -0.81 20.10
CA LEU A 21 11.82 -2.25 19.90
C LEU A 21 11.01 -3.10 20.90
N GLY A 22 10.31 -2.46 21.86
CA GLY A 22 9.52 -3.16 22.87
C GLY A 22 10.34 -3.97 23.88
N LEU A 23 11.57 -3.53 24.20
CA LEU A 23 12.49 -4.22 25.09
C LEU A 23 12.51 -3.59 26.47
N GLU A 24 12.16 -4.37 27.49
CA GLU A 24 12.27 -3.95 28.90
C GLU A 24 13.69 -4.15 29.45
N ASP A 25 14.35 -5.24 29.06
CA ASP A 25 15.67 -5.64 29.54
C ASP A 25 16.59 -6.08 28.39
N ARG A 26 17.90 -6.13 28.67
CA ARG A 26 18.89 -6.63 27.70
C ARG A 26 18.65 -8.12 27.43
N PRO A 27 18.57 -8.54 26.15
CA PRO A 27 18.52 -9.97 25.80
C PRO A 27 19.75 -10.74 26.33
N GLU A 28 19.53 -11.98 26.73
CA GLU A 28 20.62 -12.89 27.10
C GLU A 28 21.58 -13.11 25.92
N ASP A 29 22.84 -13.49 26.22
CA ASP A 29 23.87 -13.61 25.18
C ASP A 29 23.55 -14.68 24.12
N GLU A 30 22.71 -15.67 24.43
CA GLU A 30 22.23 -16.68 23.47
C GLU A 30 21.15 -16.13 22.54
N GLY A 31 20.26 -15.24 23.01
CA GLY A 31 19.21 -14.60 22.21
C GLY A 31 19.61 -13.27 21.56
N PHE A 32 20.84 -12.80 21.82
CA PHE A 32 21.28 -11.49 21.34
C PHE A 32 21.43 -11.46 19.81
N ASP A 33 21.77 -12.57 19.16
CA ASP A 33 21.93 -12.60 17.70
C ASP A 33 20.57 -12.51 16.99
N ASP A 34 19.53 -13.17 17.52
CA ASP A 34 18.15 -13.02 17.02
C ASP A 34 17.63 -11.60 17.23
N PHE A 35 17.97 -10.99 18.37
CA PHE A 35 17.68 -9.57 18.61
C PHE A 35 18.34 -8.67 17.56
N ILE A 36 19.60 -8.93 17.18
CA ILE A 36 20.28 -8.17 16.13
C ILE A 36 19.57 -8.31 14.78
N MET A 37 19.02 -9.48 14.46
CA MET A 37 18.23 -9.65 13.23
C MET A 37 16.96 -8.80 13.24
N HIS A 38 16.26 -8.73 14.38
CA HIS A 38 15.09 -7.86 14.53
C HIS A 38 15.48 -6.36 14.40
N LEU A 39 16.56 -5.96 15.07
CA LEU A 39 17.10 -4.60 15.00
C LEU A 39 17.50 -4.21 13.56
N ASP A 40 18.13 -5.11 12.81
CA ASP A 40 18.55 -4.85 11.43
C ASP A 40 17.34 -4.62 10.51
N GLY A 41 16.27 -5.40 10.69
CA GLY A 41 14.99 -5.21 9.98
C GLY A 41 14.34 -3.87 10.31
N TRP A 42 14.20 -3.54 11.61
CA TRP A 42 13.63 -2.27 12.06
C TRP A 42 14.42 -1.05 11.55
N LEU A 43 15.76 -1.11 11.59
CA LEU A 43 16.63 -0.06 11.05
C LEU A 43 16.49 0.07 9.53
N CYS A 44 16.33 -1.06 8.82
CA CYS A 44 16.10 -1.05 7.37
C CYS A 44 14.80 -0.32 7.02
N GLU A 45 13.69 -0.65 7.70
CA GLU A 45 12.39 -0.04 7.43
C GLU A 45 12.40 1.48 7.67
N ILE A 46 12.94 1.92 8.81
CA ILE A 46 13.02 3.35 9.15
C ILE A 46 13.96 4.11 8.21
N LYS A 47 15.03 3.46 7.75
CA LYS A 47 15.94 4.07 6.77
C LYS A 47 15.29 4.21 5.40
N ASP A 48 14.54 3.19 4.97
CA ASP A 48 14.02 3.11 3.61
C ASP A 48 12.66 3.81 3.41
N VAL A 49 11.95 4.14 4.50
CA VAL A 49 10.63 4.78 4.41
C VAL A 49 10.69 6.14 3.73
N GLN A 50 9.80 6.34 2.76
CA GLN A 50 9.67 7.60 2.05
C GLN A 50 9.00 8.65 2.93
N ILE A 51 9.72 9.74 3.21
CA ILE A 51 9.20 10.91 3.90
C ILE A 51 9.25 12.13 3.00
N ARG A 52 8.43 13.14 3.30
CA ARG A 52 8.47 14.43 2.61
C ARG A 52 9.77 15.15 2.95
N ASP A 53 10.52 15.58 1.94
CA ASP A 53 11.77 16.36 2.08
C ASP A 53 11.55 17.87 1.85
N GLY A 54 10.31 18.33 1.99
CA GLY A 54 9.94 19.71 1.72
C GLY A 54 8.43 19.93 1.67
N LEU A 55 8.03 21.09 1.16
CA LEU A 55 6.64 21.45 0.90
C LEU A 55 6.45 21.83 -0.56
N HIS A 56 5.30 21.46 -1.12
CA HIS A 56 4.93 21.86 -2.48
C HIS A 56 4.72 23.38 -2.58
N VAL A 57 5.18 23.97 -3.67
CA VAL A 57 4.90 25.36 -4.05
C VAL A 57 4.09 25.32 -5.35
N LEU A 58 2.88 25.89 -5.31
CA LEU A 58 1.94 25.84 -6.43
C LEU A 58 2.58 26.33 -7.75
N GLY A 59 2.54 25.50 -8.79
CA GLY A 59 3.12 25.78 -10.10
C GLY A 59 4.63 25.60 -10.21
N ASN A 60 5.32 25.14 -9.16
CA ASN A 60 6.75 24.88 -9.19
C ASN A 60 7.02 23.37 -9.36
N PRO A 61 7.44 22.90 -10.54
CA PRO A 61 7.81 21.50 -10.72
C PRO A 61 9.09 21.16 -9.93
N PRO A 62 9.26 19.91 -9.47
CA PRO A 62 10.50 19.47 -8.85
C PRO A 62 11.66 19.56 -9.84
N ALA A 63 12.84 19.96 -9.37
CA ALA A 63 14.04 20.14 -10.19
C ALA A 63 15.30 19.66 -9.45
N GLY A 64 16.36 19.32 -10.20
CA GLY A 64 17.61 18.82 -9.64
C GLY A 64 17.40 17.61 -8.71
N ASN A 65 17.99 17.66 -7.51
CA ASN A 65 17.90 16.57 -6.54
C ASN A 65 16.46 16.23 -6.14
N ASP A 66 15.56 17.21 -6.06
CA ASP A 66 14.15 16.97 -5.69
C ASP A 66 13.44 16.13 -6.77
N ARG A 67 13.77 16.38 -8.05
CA ARG A 67 13.25 15.59 -9.18
C ARG A 67 13.79 14.17 -9.14
N VAL A 68 15.11 14.01 -8.93
CA VAL A 68 15.76 12.69 -8.81
C VAL A 68 15.12 11.88 -7.68
N ASN A 69 15.01 12.47 -6.49
CA ASN A 69 14.43 11.78 -5.32
C ASN A 69 12.96 11.42 -5.55
N LEU A 70 12.16 12.33 -6.13
CA LEU A 70 10.74 12.06 -6.38
C LEU A 70 10.53 11.00 -7.47
N VAL A 71 11.32 11.03 -8.55
CA VAL A 71 11.25 10.00 -9.60
C VAL A 71 11.66 8.65 -9.03
N LEU A 72 12.76 8.58 -8.27
CA LEU A 72 13.17 7.35 -7.59
C LEU A 72 12.06 6.77 -6.71
N ALA A 73 11.38 7.62 -5.93
CA ALA A 73 10.25 7.21 -5.10
C ALA A 73 9.05 6.70 -5.92
N VAL A 74 8.73 7.35 -7.05
CA VAL A 74 7.66 6.90 -7.96
C VAL A 74 7.99 5.54 -8.57
N LEU A 75 9.23 5.36 -9.04
CA LEU A 75 9.67 4.14 -9.73
C LEU A 75 9.86 2.95 -8.79
N ARG A 76 9.85 3.15 -7.47
CA ARG A 76 9.93 2.04 -6.50
C ARG A 76 8.71 1.13 -6.57
N ALA A 77 7.53 1.67 -6.86
CA ALA A 77 6.30 0.89 -7.00
C ALA A 77 6.21 0.20 -8.37
N ARG A 78 5.53 -0.95 -8.43
CA ARG A 78 5.06 -1.54 -9.70
C ARG A 78 4.11 -0.58 -10.40
N GLN A 79 4.31 -0.36 -11.69
CA GLN A 79 3.54 0.62 -12.47
C GLN A 79 2.41 -0.07 -13.21
N ILE A 80 1.19 0.46 -13.08
CA ILE A 80 0.04 0.02 -13.87
C ILE A 80 -0.27 1.10 -14.89
N TRP A 81 0.02 0.81 -16.16
CA TRP A 81 -0.13 1.77 -17.25
C TRP A 81 -1.10 1.28 -18.33
N GLY A 82 -1.98 2.18 -18.78
CA GLY A 82 -2.97 1.87 -19.82
C GLY A 82 -3.98 0.76 -19.47
N GLY A 83 -3.97 0.26 -18.23
CA GLY A 83 -4.81 -0.85 -17.78
C GLY A 83 -4.44 -2.22 -18.36
N THR A 84 -3.31 -2.33 -19.07
CA THR A 84 -2.84 -3.54 -19.77
C THR A 84 -1.35 -3.79 -19.63
N ALA A 85 -0.53 -2.77 -19.37
CA ALA A 85 0.91 -2.90 -19.16
C ALA A 85 1.22 -2.84 -17.66
N SER A 86 2.00 -3.81 -17.18
CA SER A 86 2.58 -3.81 -15.84
C SER A 86 4.09 -3.74 -15.99
N LEU A 87 4.71 -2.72 -15.41
CA LEU A 87 6.17 -2.65 -15.29
C LEU A 87 6.54 -2.92 -13.82
N PRO A 88 7.61 -3.69 -13.56
CA PRO A 88 8.11 -3.88 -12.20
C PRO A 88 8.58 -2.55 -11.60
N GLY A 89 8.69 -2.49 -10.27
CA GLY A 89 9.43 -1.40 -9.64
C GLY A 89 10.91 -1.43 -10.06
N LEU A 90 11.61 -0.30 -10.02
CA LEU A 90 13.02 -0.22 -10.41
C LEU A 90 13.91 -1.14 -9.57
N ARG A 91 13.65 -1.26 -8.26
CA ARG A 91 14.39 -2.18 -7.38
C ARG A 91 14.11 -3.65 -7.69
N GLU A 92 12.85 -3.97 -7.97
CA GLU A 92 12.44 -5.29 -8.42
C GLU A 92 13.09 -5.65 -9.76
N ALA A 93 13.16 -4.71 -10.71
CA ALA A 93 13.86 -4.89 -11.98
C ALA A 93 15.38 -5.11 -11.80
N LEU A 94 15.96 -4.56 -10.74
CA LEU A 94 17.34 -4.80 -10.32
C LEU A 94 17.52 -6.12 -9.53
N GLY A 95 16.44 -6.85 -9.28
CA GLY A 95 16.45 -8.17 -8.64
C GLY A 95 16.20 -8.16 -7.13
N LEU A 96 15.73 -7.05 -6.55
CA LEU A 96 15.32 -7.03 -5.14
C LEU A 96 13.95 -7.67 -4.96
N ASP A 97 13.90 -8.71 -4.14
CA ASP A 97 12.66 -9.21 -3.56
C ASP A 97 12.37 -8.41 -2.28
N GLU A 98 11.44 -7.46 -2.37
CA GLU A 98 11.03 -6.59 -1.26
C GLU A 98 10.50 -7.39 -0.05
N SER A 99 9.98 -8.61 -0.26
CA SER A 99 9.43 -9.45 0.82
C SER A 99 10.50 -10.20 1.63
N ALA A 100 11.71 -10.34 1.06
CA ALA A 100 12.82 -11.08 1.65
C ALA A 100 14.11 -10.26 1.72
N ALA A 101 14.02 -8.94 1.52
CA ALA A 101 15.18 -8.06 1.46
C ALA A 101 15.89 -7.97 2.81
N THR A 102 17.21 -8.17 2.80
CA THR A 102 18.07 -7.79 3.93
C THR A 102 18.45 -6.32 3.83
N ARG A 103 18.78 -5.68 4.96
CA ARG A 103 19.17 -4.26 4.97
C ARG A 103 20.29 -3.94 3.99
N THR A 104 21.32 -4.79 3.93
CA THR A 104 22.49 -4.55 3.07
C THR A 104 22.16 -4.71 1.59
N ALA A 105 21.29 -5.68 1.25
CA ALA A 105 20.83 -5.86 -0.12
C ALA A 105 19.94 -4.69 -0.57
N ALA A 106 19.00 -4.25 0.29
CA ALA A 106 18.16 -3.09 0.03
C ALA A 106 19.01 -1.82 -0.19
N ASP A 107 20.00 -1.57 0.67
CA ASP A 107 20.91 -0.43 0.57
C ASP A 107 21.68 -0.42 -0.76
N THR A 108 22.24 -1.57 -1.15
CA THR A 108 23.03 -1.70 -2.38
C THR A 108 22.16 -1.44 -3.62
N ILE A 109 20.96 -2.01 -3.65
CA ILE A 109 20.03 -1.84 -4.76
C ILE A 109 19.49 -0.40 -4.80
N GLU A 110 19.21 0.22 -3.67
CA GLU A 110 18.78 1.63 -3.61
C GLU A 110 19.86 2.58 -4.15
N GLU A 111 21.12 2.37 -3.77
CA GLU A 111 22.25 3.16 -4.30
C GLU A 111 22.38 2.99 -5.82
N GLN A 112 22.26 1.76 -6.32
CA GLN A 112 22.29 1.48 -7.75
C GLN A 112 21.09 2.12 -8.48
N ALA A 113 19.88 1.98 -7.94
CA ALA A 113 18.67 2.60 -8.49
C ALA A 113 18.81 4.13 -8.56
N ARG A 114 19.31 4.75 -7.49
CA ARG A 114 19.58 6.19 -7.45
C ARG A 114 20.61 6.62 -8.49
N ALA A 115 21.70 5.86 -8.67
CA ALA A 115 22.71 6.15 -9.67
C ALA A 115 22.13 6.11 -11.10
N LEU A 116 21.23 5.17 -11.39
CA LEU A 116 20.54 5.09 -12.69
C LEU A 116 19.59 6.28 -12.92
N VAL A 117 18.80 6.64 -11.92
CA VAL A 117 17.91 7.81 -11.99
C VAL A 117 18.71 9.10 -12.16
N GLN A 118 19.84 9.25 -11.44
CA GLN A 118 20.73 10.39 -11.60
C GLN A 118 21.35 10.43 -13.00
N ALA A 119 21.80 9.29 -13.54
CA ALA A 119 22.36 9.23 -14.89
C ALA A 119 21.32 9.60 -15.98
N MET A 120 20.05 9.24 -15.78
CA MET A 120 18.97 9.72 -16.65
C MET A 120 18.72 11.22 -16.49
N ASP A 121 18.80 11.75 -15.27
CA ASP A 121 18.67 13.20 -15.01
C ASP A 121 19.80 14.00 -15.67
N ASP A 122 21.04 13.52 -15.59
CA ASP A 122 22.23 14.10 -16.22
C ASP A 122 22.15 14.04 -17.75
N ALA A 123 21.39 13.09 -18.30
CA ALA A 123 21.07 12.95 -19.72
C ALA A 123 19.80 13.72 -20.12
N ASP A 124 19.35 14.68 -19.30
CA ASP A 124 18.14 15.49 -19.52
C ASP A 124 16.87 14.66 -19.76
N TRP A 125 16.83 13.44 -19.21
CA TRP A 125 15.76 12.47 -19.42
C TRP A 125 15.48 12.16 -20.90
N ASP A 126 16.51 12.15 -21.76
CA ASP A 126 16.39 11.66 -23.14
C ASP A 126 16.03 10.15 -23.13
N PRO A 127 14.87 9.73 -23.66
CA PRO A 127 14.49 8.32 -23.69
C PRO A 127 15.50 7.42 -24.41
N SER A 128 16.26 7.96 -25.37
CA SER A 128 17.27 7.19 -26.10
C SER A 128 18.50 6.84 -25.25
N ALA A 129 18.74 7.58 -24.14
CA ALA A 129 19.81 7.31 -23.19
C ALA A 129 19.53 6.07 -22.33
N ALA A 130 18.27 5.67 -22.13
CA ALA A 130 17.89 4.59 -21.20
C ALA A 130 18.61 3.26 -21.48
N ALA A 131 18.75 2.88 -22.75
CA ALA A 131 19.45 1.66 -23.14
C ALA A 131 20.95 1.70 -22.79
N SER A 132 21.57 2.88 -22.88
CA SER A 132 22.98 3.08 -22.54
C SER A 132 23.22 3.15 -21.03
N VAL A 133 22.31 3.78 -20.29
CA VAL A 133 22.35 3.90 -18.82
C VAL A 133 22.12 2.54 -18.17
N ALA A 134 21.21 1.73 -18.70
CA ALA A 134 20.93 0.38 -18.22
C ALA A 134 21.86 -0.70 -18.81
N ALA A 135 22.96 -0.33 -19.47
CA ALA A 135 23.82 -1.29 -20.15
C ALA A 135 24.38 -2.34 -19.18
N GLY A 136 24.17 -3.62 -19.49
CA GLY A 136 24.60 -4.75 -18.64
C GLY A 136 23.63 -5.12 -17.51
N LEU A 137 22.47 -4.48 -17.44
CA LEU A 137 21.38 -4.80 -16.51
C LEU A 137 20.23 -5.52 -17.24
N PRO A 138 19.26 -6.12 -16.51
CA PRO A 138 18.08 -6.72 -17.12
C PRO A 138 17.29 -5.73 -17.99
N ASP A 139 16.70 -6.20 -19.09
CA ASP A 139 15.93 -5.37 -20.03
C ASP A 139 14.83 -4.54 -19.34
N ALA A 140 14.22 -5.10 -18.29
CA ALA A 140 13.21 -4.42 -17.47
C ALA A 140 13.71 -3.09 -16.86
N VAL A 141 15.01 -2.94 -16.62
CA VAL A 141 15.61 -1.69 -16.13
C VAL A 141 15.59 -0.62 -17.23
N ALA A 142 15.92 -0.97 -18.48
CA ALA A 142 15.81 -0.05 -19.60
C ALA A 142 14.35 0.35 -19.85
N ASP A 143 13.42 -0.59 -19.73
CA ASP A 143 11.99 -0.35 -19.92
C ASP A 143 11.44 0.65 -18.88
N ILE A 144 11.74 0.46 -17.59
CA ILE A 144 11.26 1.36 -16.53
C ILE A 144 11.90 2.76 -16.60
N LEU A 145 13.18 2.87 -17.00
CA LEU A 145 13.82 4.17 -17.22
C LEU A 145 13.25 4.88 -18.45
N THR A 146 12.94 4.14 -19.52
CA THR A 146 12.24 4.68 -20.70
C THR A 146 10.85 5.18 -20.32
N PHE A 147 10.11 4.43 -19.51
CA PHE A 147 8.82 4.85 -18.98
C PHE A 147 8.94 6.12 -18.13
N ALA A 148 9.96 6.23 -17.29
CA ALA A 148 10.22 7.43 -16.50
C ALA A 148 10.46 8.67 -17.38
N ALA A 149 11.29 8.53 -18.41
CA ALA A 149 11.62 9.59 -19.36
C ALA A 149 10.42 10.01 -20.23
N THR A 150 9.53 9.08 -20.59
CA THR A 150 8.43 9.34 -21.53
C THR A 150 7.12 9.73 -20.84
N GLU A 151 6.86 9.22 -19.63
CA GLU A 151 5.59 9.44 -18.93
C GLU A 151 5.78 10.19 -17.62
N VAL A 152 6.67 9.75 -16.73
CA VAL A 152 6.76 10.31 -15.37
C VAL A 152 7.26 11.76 -15.41
N VAL A 153 8.44 11.98 -15.98
CA VAL A 153 9.13 13.27 -15.93
C VAL A 153 8.40 14.36 -16.71
N PRO A 154 7.92 14.13 -17.95
CA PRO A 154 7.14 15.14 -18.67
C PRO A 154 5.87 15.54 -17.92
N ARG A 155 5.18 14.58 -17.27
CA ARG A 155 3.98 14.87 -16.48
C ARG A 155 4.30 15.62 -15.18
N MET A 156 5.44 15.34 -14.55
CA MET A 156 5.93 16.13 -13.39
C MET A 156 6.30 17.56 -13.80
N ALA A 157 6.96 17.75 -14.94
CA ALA A 157 7.31 19.07 -15.45
C ALA A 157 6.08 19.95 -15.75
N ALA A 158 4.97 19.32 -16.16
CA ALA A 158 3.68 19.97 -16.35
C ALA A 158 2.97 20.38 -15.03
N THR A 159 3.61 20.28 -13.87
CA THR A 159 3.14 20.89 -12.61
C THR A 159 2.95 22.42 -12.76
N THR A 160 3.65 23.04 -13.71
CA THR A 160 3.43 24.46 -14.08
C THR A 160 1.97 24.75 -14.49
N ASP A 161 1.23 23.75 -14.97
CA ASP A 161 -0.19 23.86 -15.34
C ASP A 161 -1.08 24.23 -14.15
N GLU A 162 -0.64 24.02 -12.91
CA GLU A 162 -1.39 24.41 -11.70
C GLU A 162 -1.76 25.89 -11.70
N LEU A 163 -0.79 26.77 -11.98
CA LEU A 163 -1.03 28.21 -12.03
C LEU A 163 -1.85 28.59 -13.27
N ALA A 164 -1.53 27.99 -14.42
CA ALA A 164 -2.22 28.26 -15.68
C ALA A 164 -3.72 27.92 -15.58
N HIS A 165 -4.05 26.73 -15.08
CA HIS A 165 -5.43 26.29 -14.92
C HIS A 165 -6.15 27.00 -13.77
N ALA A 166 -5.46 27.41 -12.71
CA ALA A 166 -6.07 28.26 -11.68
C ALA A 166 -6.54 29.61 -12.25
N VAL A 167 -5.70 30.28 -13.04
CA VAL A 167 -6.07 31.53 -13.73
C VAL A 167 -7.18 31.27 -14.77
N HIS A 168 -7.11 30.16 -15.50
CA HIS A 168 -8.15 29.79 -16.47
C HIS A 168 -9.51 29.59 -15.78
N ALA A 169 -9.55 28.91 -14.64
CA ALA A 169 -10.76 28.71 -13.84
C ALA A 169 -11.35 30.02 -13.34
N LEU A 170 -10.52 30.95 -12.86
CA LEU A 170 -10.97 32.28 -12.42
C LEU A 170 -11.60 33.10 -13.56
N ASN A 171 -11.19 32.85 -14.80
CA ASN A 171 -11.79 33.45 -16.00
C ASN A 171 -13.04 32.69 -16.49
N GLY A 172 -13.57 31.73 -15.71
CA GLY A 172 -14.73 30.91 -16.09
C GLY A 172 -14.41 29.84 -17.15
N GLY A 173 -13.13 29.53 -17.35
CA GLY A 173 -12.68 28.51 -18.28
C GLY A 173 -12.86 27.08 -17.77
N PHE A 174 -12.92 26.12 -18.69
CA PHE A 174 -13.03 24.70 -18.36
C PHE A 174 -11.65 24.14 -17.96
N VAL A 175 -11.52 23.64 -16.73
CA VAL A 175 -10.31 22.94 -16.27
C VAL A 175 -10.41 21.46 -16.63
N PRO A 176 -9.43 20.89 -17.36
CA PRO A 176 -9.42 19.47 -17.70
C PRO A 176 -9.51 18.58 -16.47
N ALA A 177 -10.31 17.52 -16.57
CA ALA A 177 -10.44 16.51 -15.53
C ALA A 177 -9.31 15.48 -15.58
N GLY A 178 -9.03 14.80 -14.47
CA GLY A 178 -8.02 13.74 -14.38
C GLY A 178 -8.22 12.85 -13.16
N PRO A 179 -7.64 11.64 -13.11
CA PRO A 179 -7.77 10.78 -11.93
C PRO A 179 -6.98 11.36 -10.75
N SER A 180 -7.45 11.08 -9.53
CA SER A 180 -6.73 11.33 -8.28
C SER A 180 -6.08 10.07 -7.74
N GLY A 181 -5.04 10.20 -6.91
CA GLY A 181 -4.38 9.07 -6.25
C GLY A 181 -2.97 9.44 -5.79
N SER A 182 -2.19 8.45 -5.37
CA SER A 182 -0.78 8.64 -5.06
C SER A 182 0.08 8.18 -6.24
N PRO A 183 0.92 9.04 -6.84
CA PRO A 183 1.85 8.61 -7.88
C PRO A 183 2.90 7.61 -7.34
N LEU A 184 3.13 7.59 -6.02
CA LEU A 184 4.01 6.64 -5.34
C LEU A 184 3.41 5.22 -5.20
N ARG A 185 2.15 5.01 -5.63
CA ARG A 185 1.47 3.71 -5.64
C ARG A 185 1.30 3.16 -7.06
N GLY A 186 2.21 3.49 -7.98
CA GLY A 186 2.17 2.99 -9.35
C GLY A 186 1.09 3.63 -10.24
N LEU A 187 0.53 4.77 -9.80
CA LEU A 187 -0.55 5.49 -10.49
C LEU A 187 -0.03 6.77 -11.15
N VAL A 188 0.89 6.65 -12.11
CA VAL A 188 1.49 7.82 -12.79
C VAL A 188 0.46 8.65 -13.57
N ASN A 189 -0.71 8.09 -13.91
CA ASN A 189 -1.76 8.76 -14.66
C ASN A 189 -2.46 9.88 -13.85
N VAL A 190 -2.22 9.94 -12.54
CA VAL A 190 -2.63 11.07 -11.68
C VAL A 190 -1.79 12.33 -11.95
N LEU A 191 -0.68 12.19 -12.66
CA LEU A 191 0.07 13.30 -13.24
C LEU A 191 -0.35 13.53 -14.71
N PRO A 192 -0.29 14.77 -15.23
CA PRO A 192 0.16 15.98 -14.55
C PRO A 192 -0.85 16.50 -13.51
N THR A 193 -0.41 17.39 -12.63
CA THR A 193 -1.29 18.12 -11.71
C THR A 193 -1.98 19.29 -12.42
N GLY A 194 -2.60 20.22 -11.68
CA GLY A 194 -3.37 21.32 -12.28
C GLY A 194 -4.69 20.90 -12.92
N ARG A 195 -5.22 19.71 -12.60
CA ARG A 195 -6.48 19.18 -13.14
C ARG A 195 -7.62 19.22 -12.11
N ASN A 196 -8.85 19.30 -12.60
CA ASN A 196 -10.04 19.11 -11.76
C ASN A 196 -10.25 17.61 -11.52
N PHE A 197 -9.61 17.07 -10.49
CA PHE A 197 -9.53 15.64 -10.33
C PHE A 197 -10.90 14.99 -10.06
N TYR A 198 -11.09 13.77 -10.57
CA TYR A 198 -12.13 12.85 -10.15
C TYR A 198 -11.51 11.69 -9.37
N SER A 199 -12.33 11.01 -8.57
CA SER A 199 -11.90 9.88 -7.75
C SER A 199 -11.91 8.56 -8.53
N VAL A 200 -12.66 7.57 -8.06
CA VAL A 200 -12.85 6.26 -8.66
C VAL A 200 -14.34 6.02 -8.93
N ASP A 201 -14.66 5.05 -9.78
CA ASP A 201 -16.02 4.49 -9.81
C ASP A 201 -16.25 3.74 -8.48
N PRO A 202 -17.17 4.19 -7.61
CA PRO A 202 -17.40 3.56 -6.32
C PRO A 202 -17.92 2.11 -6.43
N LYS A 203 -18.41 1.70 -7.61
CA LYS A 203 -18.81 0.31 -7.88
C LYS A 203 -17.65 -0.60 -8.28
N ALA A 204 -16.47 -0.05 -8.54
CA ALA A 204 -15.25 -0.80 -8.87
C ALA A 204 -14.30 -0.96 -7.66
N VAL A 205 -14.82 -0.74 -6.45
CA VAL A 205 -14.06 -0.82 -5.19
C VAL A 205 -14.62 -1.97 -4.33
N PRO A 206 -13.78 -2.91 -3.84
CA PRO A 206 -12.35 -2.97 -4.05
C PRO A 206 -11.96 -3.44 -5.47
N SER A 207 -10.81 -3.00 -5.96
CA SER A 207 -10.23 -3.55 -7.20
C SER A 207 -9.56 -4.92 -6.97
N LYS A 208 -9.23 -5.67 -8.04
CA LYS A 208 -8.49 -6.95 -7.91
C LYS A 208 -7.12 -6.78 -7.23
N LEU A 209 -6.43 -5.68 -7.49
CA LEU A 209 -5.14 -5.37 -6.82
C LEU A 209 -5.34 -5.02 -5.34
N ALA A 210 -6.39 -4.26 -5.04
CA ALA A 210 -6.75 -3.94 -3.66
C ALA A 210 -7.15 -5.21 -2.89
N TRP A 211 -7.76 -6.18 -3.57
CA TRP A 211 -8.05 -7.49 -3.00
C TRP A 211 -6.79 -8.24 -2.57
N GLU A 212 -5.79 -8.36 -3.45
CA GLU A 212 -4.50 -8.97 -3.11
C GLU A 212 -3.83 -8.26 -1.92
N THR A 213 -3.86 -6.92 -1.92
CA THR A 213 -3.29 -6.11 -0.84
C THR A 213 -4.06 -6.31 0.47
N GLY A 214 -5.39 -6.30 0.44
CA GLY A 214 -6.24 -6.52 1.61
C GLY A 214 -6.09 -7.91 2.21
N GLN A 215 -5.89 -8.94 1.38
CA GLN A 215 -5.55 -10.28 1.87
C GLN A 215 -4.22 -10.29 2.63
N ALA A 216 -3.19 -9.62 2.09
CA ALA A 216 -1.89 -9.51 2.76
C ALA A 216 -1.97 -8.72 4.08
N LEU A 217 -2.76 -7.64 4.13
CA LEU A 217 -3.01 -6.89 5.36
C LEU A 217 -3.68 -7.75 6.44
N ALA A 218 -4.74 -8.47 6.07
CA ALA A 218 -5.45 -9.37 6.98
C ALA A 218 -4.53 -10.48 7.50
N GLU A 219 -3.76 -11.14 6.63
CA GLU A 219 -2.83 -12.19 7.03
C GLU A 219 -1.73 -11.67 7.97
N SER A 220 -1.17 -10.50 7.67
CA SER A 220 -0.15 -9.85 8.50
C SER A 220 -0.69 -9.52 9.89
N LEU A 221 -1.89 -8.92 9.97
CA LEU A 221 -2.57 -8.60 11.22
C LEU A 221 -2.81 -9.85 12.06
N LEU A 222 -3.36 -10.91 11.45
CA LEU A 222 -3.69 -12.14 12.16
C LEU A 222 -2.44 -12.89 12.61
N THR A 223 -1.41 -12.96 11.76
CA THR A 223 -0.11 -13.56 12.10
C THR A 223 0.52 -12.84 13.28
N ARG A 224 0.49 -11.49 13.28
CA ARG A 224 1.02 -10.70 14.38
C ARG A 224 0.25 -10.95 15.67
N TYR A 225 -1.08 -10.86 15.63
CA TYR A 225 -1.90 -11.08 16.83
C TYR A 225 -1.68 -12.49 17.41
N ARG A 226 -1.63 -13.51 16.55
CA ARG A 226 -1.42 -14.90 16.97
C ARG A 226 -0.02 -15.14 17.53
N THR A 227 1.01 -14.50 16.97
CA THR A 227 2.37 -14.54 17.53
C THR A 227 2.38 -13.97 18.95
N ASP A 228 1.69 -12.85 19.18
CA ASP A 228 1.70 -12.15 20.46
C ASP A 228 0.78 -12.79 21.51
N ASN A 229 -0.31 -13.45 21.10
CA ASN A 229 -1.38 -13.91 22.01
C ASN A 229 -1.65 -15.44 21.99
N GLY A 230 -1.06 -16.17 21.02
CA GLY A 230 -1.20 -17.63 20.87
C GLY A 230 -2.46 -18.12 20.16
N ASP A 231 -3.50 -17.30 20.04
CA ASP A 231 -4.78 -17.64 19.39
C ASP A 231 -5.24 -16.55 18.41
N TRP A 232 -6.29 -16.83 17.63
CA TRP A 232 -6.89 -15.87 16.71
C TRP A 232 -7.68 -14.79 17.47
N PRO A 233 -7.70 -13.53 16.96
CA PRO A 233 -8.62 -12.54 17.49
C PRO A 233 -10.05 -12.95 17.14
N THR A 234 -11.00 -12.86 18.07
CA THR A 234 -12.40 -13.19 17.77
C THR A 234 -13.10 -12.08 16.99
N SER A 235 -12.66 -10.82 17.17
CA SER A 235 -13.17 -9.64 16.45
C SER A 235 -12.07 -8.60 16.22
N VAL A 236 -12.14 -7.88 15.10
CA VAL A 236 -11.21 -6.81 14.73
C VAL A 236 -11.97 -5.50 14.46
N GLY A 237 -11.53 -4.40 15.06
CA GLY A 237 -12.06 -3.07 14.78
C GLY A 237 -11.29 -2.38 13.66
N LEU A 238 -11.96 -2.02 12.56
CA LEU A 238 -11.36 -1.31 11.42
C LEU A 238 -12.01 0.07 11.22
N SER A 239 -11.18 1.09 10.95
CA SER A 239 -11.65 2.45 10.64
C SER A 239 -11.57 2.73 9.14
N LEU A 240 -12.70 2.94 8.48
CA LEU A 240 -12.78 3.10 7.03
C LEU A 240 -12.94 4.57 6.63
N TRP A 241 -11.99 5.06 5.83
CA TRP A 241 -11.93 6.44 5.35
C TRP A 241 -12.11 6.51 3.83
N GLY A 242 -12.98 7.42 3.35
CA GLY A 242 -13.24 7.54 1.91
C GLY A 242 -12.00 7.94 1.12
N THR A 243 -11.13 8.79 1.68
CA THR A 243 -9.85 9.16 1.07
C THR A 243 -8.87 8.00 0.94
N SER A 244 -8.87 7.04 1.88
CA SER A 244 -8.07 5.82 1.77
C SER A 244 -8.57 4.98 0.60
N ALA A 245 -9.87 4.68 0.55
CA ALA A 245 -10.49 3.91 -0.52
C ALA A 245 -10.27 4.52 -1.92
N MET A 246 -10.29 5.86 -2.05
CA MET A 246 -10.00 6.54 -3.32
C MET A 246 -8.53 6.44 -3.74
N ARG A 247 -7.59 6.40 -2.78
CA ARG A 247 -6.14 6.32 -3.08
C ARG A 247 -5.69 4.91 -3.39
N THR A 248 -6.33 3.91 -2.79
CA THR A 248 -5.90 2.51 -2.86
C THR A 248 -6.81 1.65 -3.72
N ALA A 249 -7.92 2.22 -4.19
CA ALA A 249 -9.01 1.46 -4.80
C ALA A 249 -9.56 0.34 -3.88
N GLY A 250 -9.45 0.51 -2.55
CA GLY A 250 -10.23 -0.24 -1.57
C GLY A 250 -9.48 -1.24 -0.68
N ASP A 251 -8.18 -1.04 -0.39
CA ASP A 251 -7.39 -1.94 0.49
C ASP A 251 -8.14 -2.28 1.80
N ASP A 252 -8.59 -1.26 2.56
CA ASP A 252 -9.28 -1.46 3.85
C ASP A 252 -10.60 -2.26 3.71
N ILE A 253 -11.29 -2.14 2.58
CA ILE A 253 -12.53 -2.87 2.29
C ILE A 253 -12.20 -4.34 1.98
N ALA A 254 -11.15 -4.54 1.19
CA ALA A 254 -10.64 -5.87 0.89
C ALA A 254 -10.11 -6.59 2.14
N GLU A 255 -9.46 -5.88 3.07
CA GLU A 255 -9.03 -6.42 4.35
C GLU A 255 -10.22 -6.92 5.17
N ALA A 256 -11.30 -6.12 5.28
CA ALA A 256 -12.53 -6.54 5.95
C ALA A 256 -13.14 -7.81 5.32
N PHE A 257 -13.23 -7.86 3.99
CA PHE A 257 -13.69 -9.04 3.26
C PHE A 257 -12.79 -10.27 3.50
N ALA A 258 -11.46 -10.07 3.51
CA ALA A 258 -10.51 -11.14 3.77
C ALA A 258 -10.66 -11.69 5.19
N LEU A 259 -10.79 -10.84 6.22
CA LEU A 259 -11.03 -11.26 7.62
C LEU A 259 -12.30 -12.12 7.75
N LEU A 260 -13.39 -11.68 7.12
CA LEU A 260 -14.67 -12.41 7.04
C LEU A 260 -14.59 -13.71 6.21
N GLY A 261 -13.55 -13.87 5.38
CA GLY A 261 -13.41 -14.97 4.44
C GLY A 261 -14.42 -14.90 3.29
N ILE A 262 -14.78 -13.69 2.84
CA ILE A 262 -15.69 -13.44 1.72
C ILE A 262 -14.89 -12.85 0.56
N ARG A 263 -15.04 -13.41 -0.63
CA ARG A 263 -14.38 -12.97 -1.86
C ARG A 263 -15.31 -12.06 -2.67
N PRO A 264 -14.89 -10.86 -3.09
CA PRO A 264 -15.63 -10.08 -4.07
C PRO A 264 -15.56 -10.71 -5.47
N VAL A 265 -16.64 -10.60 -6.23
CA VAL A 265 -16.75 -11.05 -7.62
C VAL A 265 -16.79 -9.82 -8.53
N TRP A 266 -16.01 -9.83 -9.61
CA TRP A 266 -15.94 -8.72 -10.56
C TRP A 266 -16.51 -9.11 -11.92
N ASP A 267 -17.14 -8.16 -12.59
CA ASP A 267 -17.36 -8.21 -14.03
C ASP A 267 -16.08 -7.80 -14.77
N ASP A 268 -15.55 -8.67 -15.65
CA ASP A 268 -14.26 -8.43 -16.30
C ASP A 268 -14.27 -7.24 -17.26
N ALA A 269 -15.42 -6.91 -17.86
CA ALA A 269 -15.54 -5.81 -18.81
C ALA A 269 -15.56 -4.44 -18.10
N SER A 270 -16.42 -4.29 -17.10
CA SER A 270 -16.60 -3.03 -16.36
C SER A 270 -15.68 -2.89 -15.15
N ARG A 271 -15.04 -3.98 -14.72
CA ARG A 271 -14.24 -4.09 -13.48
C ARG A 271 -15.03 -3.80 -12.20
N ARG A 272 -16.36 -3.73 -12.28
CA ARG A 272 -17.23 -3.48 -11.13
C ARG A 272 -17.38 -4.74 -10.29
N VAL A 273 -17.51 -4.55 -8.99
CA VAL A 273 -17.92 -5.61 -8.07
C VAL A 273 -19.39 -5.91 -8.31
N THR A 274 -19.70 -7.16 -8.64
CA THR A 274 -21.05 -7.62 -9.00
C THR A 274 -21.63 -8.61 -8.01
N GLY A 275 -20.80 -9.17 -7.11
CA GLY A 275 -21.24 -10.15 -6.13
C GLY A 275 -20.19 -10.43 -5.05
N LEU A 276 -20.56 -11.34 -4.16
CA LEU A 276 -19.75 -11.82 -3.04
C LEU A 276 -19.89 -13.34 -2.97
N GLU A 277 -18.80 -14.04 -2.72
CA GLU A 277 -18.77 -15.50 -2.58
C GLU A 277 -18.02 -15.88 -1.30
N PRO A 278 -18.55 -16.80 -0.48
CA PRO A 278 -17.81 -17.27 0.69
C PRO A 278 -16.63 -18.14 0.26
N ILE A 279 -15.44 -17.85 0.80
CA ILE A 279 -14.28 -18.74 0.64
C ILE A 279 -14.52 -19.97 1.53
N PRO A 280 -14.48 -21.21 1.01
CA PRO A 280 -14.66 -22.41 1.82
C PRO A 280 -13.66 -22.48 2.98
N TYR A 281 -14.08 -23.03 4.14
CA TYR A 281 -13.22 -23.09 5.32
C TYR A 281 -11.88 -23.81 5.05
N ASP A 282 -11.91 -24.92 4.30
CA ASP A 282 -10.70 -25.68 3.94
C ASP A 282 -9.72 -24.85 3.08
N GLU A 283 -10.22 -23.91 2.29
CA GLU A 283 -9.41 -22.96 1.52
C GLU A 283 -8.95 -21.78 2.39
N LEU A 284 -9.81 -21.30 3.29
CA LEU A 284 -9.50 -20.19 4.19
C LEU A 284 -8.43 -20.55 5.23
N GLY A 285 -8.41 -21.80 5.71
CA GLY A 285 -7.37 -22.35 6.59
C GLY A 285 -7.37 -21.79 8.02
N ARG A 286 -8.35 -20.96 8.37
CA ARG A 286 -8.52 -20.31 9.67
C ARG A 286 -9.99 -19.95 9.93
N PRO A 287 -10.36 -19.59 11.17
CA PRO A 287 -11.70 -19.08 11.46
C PRO A 287 -12.02 -17.80 10.69
N ARG A 288 -13.30 -17.59 10.39
CA ARG A 288 -13.82 -16.29 9.97
C ARG A 288 -13.80 -15.35 11.16
N ILE A 289 -13.10 -14.23 10.99
CA ILE A 289 -12.87 -13.26 12.04
C ILE A 289 -13.98 -12.21 11.97
N ASP A 290 -14.60 -11.93 13.10
CA ASP A 290 -15.64 -10.91 13.15
C ASP A 290 -15.04 -9.51 12.99
N VAL A 291 -15.82 -8.57 12.44
CA VAL A 291 -15.33 -7.21 12.16
C VAL A 291 -16.31 -6.16 12.62
N THR A 292 -15.80 -5.17 13.36
CA THR A 292 -16.54 -3.95 13.68
C THR A 292 -16.00 -2.81 12.83
N LEU A 293 -16.81 -2.32 11.90
CA LEU A 293 -16.40 -1.30 10.93
C LEU A 293 -16.86 0.10 11.36
N ARG A 294 -15.91 0.98 11.64
CA ARG A 294 -16.18 2.40 11.86
C ARG A 294 -15.97 3.19 10.57
N ILE A 295 -17.05 3.50 9.87
CA ILE A 295 -17.00 4.35 8.67
C ILE A 295 -16.97 5.85 9.03
N SER A 296 -16.18 6.62 8.29
CA SER A 296 -16.23 8.09 8.33
C SER A 296 -17.49 8.64 7.62
N GLY A 297 -17.89 9.87 7.94
CA GLY A 297 -19.02 10.53 7.27
C GLY A 297 -18.81 10.67 5.76
N PHE A 298 -17.59 11.00 5.33
CA PHE A 298 -17.25 11.07 3.90
C PHE A 298 -17.32 9.70 3.22
N PHE A 299 -16.89 8.62 3.89
CA PHE A 299 -17.03 7.26 3.35
C PHE A 299 -18.51 6.92 3.11
N ARG A 300 -19.39 7.25 4.07
CA ARG A 300 -20.84 7.06 3.92
C ARG A 300 -21.40 7.79 2.70
N ASP A 301 -20.98 9.03 2.51
CA ASP A 301 -21.52 9.89 1.45
C ASP A 301 -21.00 9.48 0.05
N ALA A 302 -19.73 9.04 -0.04
CA ALA A 302 -19.09 8.72 -1.32
C ALA A 302 -19.22 7.24 -1.74
N PHE A 303 -19.37 6.31 -0.79
CA PHE A 303 -19.35 4.86 -1.03
C PHE A 303 -20.59 4.12 -0.47
N PRO A 304 -21.84 4.59 -0.73
CA PRO A 304 -23.03 3.93 -0.19
C PRO A 304 -23.22 2.50 -0.69
N HIS A 305 -22.80 2.20 -1.93
CA HIS A 305 -22.84 0.85 -2.48
C HIS A 305 -21.90 -0.10 -1.71
N THR A 306 -20.70 0.37 -1.38
CA THR A 306 -19.72 -0.40 -0.62
C THR A 306 -20.19 -0.68 0.80
N ILE A 307 -20.92 0.24 1.44
CA ILE A 307 -21.55 -0.03 2.74
C ILE A 307 -22.52 -1.22 2.63
N GLY A 308 -23.35 -1.22 1.59
CA GLY A 308 -24.24 -2.36 1.31
C GLY A 308 -23.47 -3.67 1.10
N LEU A 309 -22.38 -3.64 0.33
CA LEU A 309 -21.53 -4.83 0.12
C LEU A 309 -20.87 -5.33 1.41
N LEU A 310 -20.39 -4.43 2.28
CA LEU A 310 -19.80 -4.82 3.57
C LEU A 310 -20.83 -5.48 4.48
N ASP A 311 -22.03 -4.92 4.53
CA ASP A 311 -23.18 -5.44 5.28
C ASP A 311 -23.65 -6.80 4.72
N ASP A 312 -23.73 -6.94 3.39
CA ASP A 312 -24.02 -8.21 2.72
C ASP A 312 -22.95 -9.28 3.02
N ALA A 313 -21.67 -8.90 3.06
CA ALA A 313 -20.58 -9.82 3.40
C ALA A 313 -20.66 -10.32 4.85
N VAL A 314 -20.98 -9.44 5.81
CA VAL A 314 -21.17 -9.81 7.22
C VAL A 314 -22.36 -10.77 7.35
N ARG A 315 -23.52 -10.44 6.75
CA ARG A 315 -24.69 -11.33 6.77
C ARG A 315 -24.42 -12.67 6.09
N LEU A 316 -23.71 -12.66 4.96
CA LEU A 316 -23.30 -13.87 4.27
C LEU A 316 -22.46 -14.73 5.20
N ALA A 317 -21.40 -14.18 5.81
CA ALA A 317 -20.55 -14.91 6.75
C ALA A 317 -21.34 -15.45 7.96
N ALA A 318 -22.24 -14.66 8.54
CA ALA A 318 -23.09 -15.09 9.66
C ALA A 318 -24.06 -16.22 9.29
N SER A 319 -24.52 -16.28 8.05
CA SER A 319 -25.51 -17.26 7.57
C SER A 319 -24.93 -18.66 7.30
N LEU A 320 -23.61 -18.77 7.14
CA LEU A 320 -22.95 -20.04 6.79
C LEU A 320 -23.08 -21.06 7.93
N ASP A 321 -23.46 -22.29 7.62
CA ASP A 321 -23.61 -23.38 8.60
C ASP A 321 -22.27 -23.98 9.01
N GLU A 322 -21.51 -23.18 9.78
CA GLU A 322 -20.18 -23.51 10.27
C GLU A 322 -20.16 -23.54 11.82
N PRO A 323 -19.32 -24.38 12.45
CA PRO A 323 -19.14 -24.39 13.90
C PRO A 323 -18.65 -23.05 14.44
N ALA A 324 -19.00 -22.73 15.69
CA ALA A 324 -18.61 -21.47 16.34
C ALA A 324 -17.07 -21.24 16.40
N GLU A 325 -16.29 -22.31 16.51
CA GLU A 325 -14.83 -22.28 16.51
C GLU A 325 -14.23 -21.92 15.14
N GLN A 326 -15.01 -22.07 14.07
CA GLN A 326 -14.62 -21.78 12.68
C GLN A 326 -15.20 -20.46 12.17
N ASN A 327 -16.22 -19.91 12.85
CA ASN A 327 -16.93 -18.72 12.40
C ASN A 327 -17.35 -17.87 13.59
N TYR A 328 -16.49 -16.91 13.93
CA TYR A 328 -16.73 -16.00 15.05
C TYR A 328 -17.86 -15.01 14.76
N VAL A 329 -18.06 -14.63 13.49
CA VAL A 329 -19.19 -13.79 13.05
C VAL A 329 -20.52 -14.45 13.43
N ARG A 330 -20.71 -15.72 13.04
CA ARG A 330 -21.91 -16.49 13.39
C ARG A 330 -22.01 -16.71 14.89
N ALA A 331 -20.91 -17.04 15.56
CA ALA A 331 -20.91 -17.27 17.00
C ALA A 331 -21.41 -16.04 17.78
N HIS A 332 -20.90 -14.85 17.46
CA HIS A 332 -21.35 -13.61 18.09
C HIS A 332 -22.79 -13.28 17.72
N THR A 333 -23.16 -13.38 16.43
CA THR A 333 -24.54 -13.12 15.98
C THR A 333 -25.57 -13.99 16.70
N GLN A 334 -25.28 -15.28 16.90
CA GLN A 334 -26.18 -16.19 17.63
C GLN A 334 -26.25 -15.89 19.13
N ALA A 335 -25.16 -15.41 19.73
CA ALA A 335 -25.15 -14.98 21.13
C ALA A 335 -26.00 -13.71 21.32
N ASP A 336 -25.83 -12.72 20.45
CA ASP A 336 -26.60 -11.48 20.44
C ASP A 336 -28.10 -11.76 20.22
N LEU A 337 -28.43 -12.61 19.23
CA LEU A 337 -29.80 -13.05 18.98
C LEU A 337 -30.43 -13.74 20.19
N ALA A 338 -29.67 -14.55 20.93
CA ALA A 338 -30.15 -15.19 22.15
C ALA A 338 -30.40 -14.17 23.29
N GLU A 339 -29.66 -13.06 23.32
CA GLU A 339 -29.80 -12.00 24.32
C GLU A 339 -31.01 -11.09 24.05
N HIS A 340 -31.15 -10.56 22.82
CA HIS A 340 -32.17 -9.55 22.50
C HIS A 340 -33.32 -10.03 21.60
N GLY A 341 -33.19 -11.21 20.97
CA GLY A 341 -34.26 -11.82 20.16
C GLY A 341 -34.60 -11.10 18.86
N ASP A 342 -33.70 -10.26 18.34
CA ASP A 342 -33.89 -9.55 17.07
C ASP A 342 -32.88 -10.05 16.03
N GLU A 343 -33.37 -10.52 14.88
CA GLU A 343 -32.56 -11.02 13.77
C GLU A 343 -32.14 -9.91 12.78
N ARG A 344 -32.60 -8.66 12.98
CA ARG A 344 -32.38 -7.54 12.06
C ARG A 344 -31.05 -6.83 12.21
#